data_AF-A0A938S0P0-F1
#
_entry.id   AF-A0A938S0P0-F1
#
_cell.length_a   1.000
_cell.length_b   1.000
_cell.length_c   1.000
_cell.angle_alpha   90.00
_cell.angle_beta   90.00
_cell.angle_gamma   90.00
#
_symmetry.space_group_name_H-M   'P 1'
#
loop_
_entity.id
_entity.type
_entity.pdbx_description
1 polymer ?
#
loop_
_entity_poly.entity_id
_entity_poly.type
_entity_poly.pdbx_seq_one_letter_code
_entity_poly.pdbx_strand_id
1 'polypeptide(L)'
;MNPWNTWKQGFDAWENATAALVETWMKSPLVLGPGGAALAMAMRAKAKRDQGLAQFWAGMGLPTRRDQERMLHAIHQLNSKVIDLEDKLADAEARAAKNAAHG
;
A
#
# COMPACT_ATOMS: atom_id res chain seq x y z
N MET A 1 -12.25 20.31 46.89
CA MET A 1 -12.80 19.44 45.83
C MET A 1 -11.63 19.02 44.95
N ASN A 2 -11.33 17.72 44.82
CA ASN A 2 -10.16 17.25 44.06
C ASN A 2 -10.44 17.39 42.55
N PRO A 3 -9.68 18.21 41.80
CA PRO A 3 -9.90 18.43 40.37
C PRO A 3 -9.91 17.14 39.53
N TRP A 4 -9.13 16.15 39.95
CA TRP A 4 -9.10 14.83 39.33
C TRP A 4 -10.42 14.09 39.42
N ASN A 5 -11.12 14.19 40.56
CA ASN A 5 -12.37 13.48 40.77
C ASN A 5 -13.51 14.09 39.93
N THR A 6 -13.53 15.42 39.76
CA THR A 6 -14.51 16.10 38.90
C THR A 6 -14.27 15.77 37.42
N TRP A 7 -13.01 15.76 36.98
CA TRP A 7 -12.66 15.34 35.62
C TRP A 7 -13.03 13.88 35.37
N LYS A 8 -12.69 12.99 36.31
CA LYS A 8 -12.98 11.55 36.21
C LYS A 8 -14.49 11.28 36.14
N GLN A 9 -15.30 11.95 36.95
CA GLN A 9 -16.76 11.81 36.88
C GLN A 9 -17.34 12.26 35.53
N GLY A 10 -16.79 13.34 34.95
CA GLY A 10 -17.17 13.79 33.61
C GLY A 10 -16.73 12.82 32.51
N PHE A 11 -15.53 12.26 32.64
CA PHE A 11 -15.00 11.20 31.77
C PHE A 11 -15.85 9.94 31.84
N ASP A 12 -16.16 9.45 33.05
CA ASP A 12 -16.96 8.24 33.26
C ASP A 12 -18.39 8.43 32.69
N ALA A 13 -18.98 9.63 32.81
CA ALA A 13 -20.28 9.92 32.21
C ALA A 13 -20.23 9.94 30.67
N TRP A 14 -19.17 10.50 30.09
CA TRP A 14 -18.94 10.52 28.64
C TRP A 14 -18.63 9.12 28.09
N GLU A 15 -17.79 8.35 28.78
CA GLU A 15 -17.43 6.98 28.43
C GLU A 15 -18.66 6.10 28.42
N ASN A 16 -19.50 6.15 29.46
CA ASN A 16 -20.73 5.35 29.52
C ASN A 16 -21.71 5.71 28.39
N ALA A 17 -21.87 7.01 28.08
CA ALA A 17 -22.74 7.44 26.99
C ALA A 17 -22.20 7.03 25.60
N THR A 18 -20.88 7.12 25.41
CA THR A 18 -20.22 6.76 24.16
C THR A 18 -20.18 5.24 23.98
N ALA A 19 -19.93 4.49 25.05
CA ALA A 19 -19.96 3.03 25.05
C ALA A 19 -21.34 2.50 24.65
N ALA A 20 -22.42 3.06 25.22
CA ALA A 20 -23.78 2.68 24.86
C ALA A 20 -24.10 2.97 23.37
N LEU A 21 -23.60 4.11 22.85
CA LEU A 21 -23.77 4.47 21.44
C LEU A 21 -23.00 3.53 20.50
N VAL A 22 -21.73 3.24 20.83
CA VAL A 22 -20.86 2.34 20.08
C VAL A 22 -21.38 0.91 20.12
N GLU A 23 -21.84 0.45 21.27
CA GLU A 23 -22.44 -0.88 21.43
C GLU A 23 -23.72 -1.01 20.60
N THR A 24 -24.56 0.02 20.57
CA THR A 24 -25.77 0.06 19.73
C THR A 24 -25.42 0.05 18.24
N TRP A 25 -24.39 0.80 17.83
CA TRP A 25 -23.90 0.80 16.45
C TRP A 25 -23.28 -0.52 16.02
N MET A 26 -22.48 -1.15 16.88
CA MET A 26 -21.84 -2.44 16.62
C MET A 26 -22.81 -3.62 16.66
N LYS A 27 -23.90 -3.51 17.42
CA LYS A 27 -24.93 -4.56 17.51
C LYS A 27 -26.10 -4.37 16.55
N SER A 28 -26.18 -3.24 15.83
CA SER A 28 -27.27 -2.97 14.88
C SER A 28 -26.94 -3.44 13.46
N PRO A 29 -27.61 -4.49 12.94
CA PRO A 29 -27.45 -4.96 11.56
C PRO A 29 -27.85 -3.91 10.52
N LEU A 30 -28.69 -2.95 10.91
CA LEU A 30 -29.18 -1.82 10.11
C LEU A 30 -28.12 -0.73 9.87
N VAL A 31 -27.03 -0.70 10.64
CA VAL A 31 -25.89 0.22 10.42
C VAL A 31 -24.73 -0.50 9.77
N LEU A 32 -24.42 -1.72 10.21
CA LEU A 32 -23.30 -2.51 9.67
C LEU A 32 -23.51 -2.95 8.22
N GLY A 33 -24.73 -3.36 7.86
CA GLY A 33 -25.05 -3.76 6.48
C GLY A 33 -25.11 -2.56 5.51
N PRO A 34 -26.06 -1.64 5.69
CA PRO A 34 -26.20 -0.45 4.83
C PRO A 34 -25.00 0.50 4.88
N GLY A 35 -24.38 0.70 6.05
CA GLY A 35 -23.19 1.53 6.21
C GLY A 35 -21.95 0.91 5.57
N GLY A 36 -21.78 -0.42 5.71
CA GLY A 36 -20.72 -1.15 4.99
C GLY A 36 -20.90 -1.09 3.48
N ALA A 37 -22.14 -1.23 2.98
CA ALA A 37 -22.46 -1.08 1.56
C ALA A 37 -22.21 0.35 1.05
N ALA A 38 -22.61 1.38 1.81
CA ALA A 38 -22.35 2.78 1.48
C ALA A 38 -20.85 3.09 1.44
N LEU A 39 -20.08 2.62 2.42
CA LEU A 39 -18.63 2.76 2.45
C LEU A 39 -17.97 2.03 1.27
N ALA A 40 -18.41 0.80 0.97
CA ALA A 40 -17.91 0.05 -0.18
C ALA A 40 -18.19 0.78 -1.51
N MET A 41 -19.38 1.37 -1.65
CA MET A 41 -19.73 2.20 -2.81
C MET A 41 -18.88 3.47 -2.88
N ALA A 42 -18.68 4.16 -1.76
CA ALA A 42 -17.81 5.33 -1.68
C ALA A 42 -16.35 5.00 -2.04
N MET A 43 -15.82 3.88 -1.53
CA MET A 43 -14.47 3.41 -1.85
C MET A 43 -14.34 3.04 -3.33
N ARG A 44 -15.34 2.37 -3.93
CA ARG A 44 -15.36 2.08 -5.38
C ARG A 44 -15.42 3.36 -6.22
N ALA A 45 -16.22 4.34 -5.81
CA ALA A 45 -16.31 5.63 -6.48
C ALA A 45 -14.96 6.38 -6.41
N LYS A 46 -14.33 6.40 -5.23
CA LYS A 46 -12.98 6.95 -5.05
C LYS A 46 -11.95 6.24 -5.94
N ALA A 47 -11.97 4.91 -5.99
CA ALA A 47 -11.04 4.13 -6.82
C ALA A 47 -11.20 4.47 -8.31
N LYS A 48 -12.43 4.55 -8.81
CA LYS A 48 -12.70 4.97 -10.20
C LYS A 48 -12.22 6.39 -10.48
N ARG A 49 -12.43 7.33 -9.55
CA ARG A 49 -11.94 8.70 -9.67
C ARG A 49 -10.42 8.75 -9.74
N ASP A 50 -9.75 8.06 -8.83
CA ASP A 50 -8.28 8.03 -8.77
C ASP A 50 -7.70 7.37 -10.04
N GLN A 51 -8.35 6.34 -10.58
CA GLN A 51 -8.00 5.74 -11.89
C GLN A 51 -8.20 6.72 -13.06
N GLY A 52 -9.31 7.46 -13.09
CA GLY A 52 -9.59 8.44 -14.13
C GLY A 52 -8.59 9.59 -14.12
N LEU A 53 -8.23 10.09 -12.93
CA LEU A 53 -7.16 11.07 -12.78
C LEU A 53 -5.84 10.50 -13.29
N ALA A 54 -5.44 9.29 -12.88
CA ALA A 54 -4.21 8.67 -13.35
C ALA A 54 -4.17 8.55 -14.88
N GLN A 55 -5.28 8.19 -15.53
CA GLN A 55 -5.38 8.15 -17.00
C GLN A 55 -5.31 9.53 -17.63
N PHE A 56 -5.93 10.55 -17.02
CA PHE A 56 -5.84 11.93 -17.49
C PHE A 56 -4.40 12.46 -17.42
N TRP A 57 -3.72 12.26 -16.30
CA TRP A 57 -2.30 12.61 -16.15
C TRP A 57 -1.41 11.86 -17.13
N ALA A 58 -1.66 10.56 -17.33
CA ALA A 58 -0.94 9.75 -18.32
C ALA A 58 -1.19 10.24 -19.76
N GLY A 59 -2.42 10.63 -20.09
CA GLY A 59 -2.77 11.21 -21.40
C GLY A 59 -2.10 12.56 -21.67
N MET A 60 -1.83 13.33 -20.61
CA MET A 60 -1.02 14.54 -20.68
C MET A 60 0.50 14.27 -20.64
N GLY A 61 0.91 13.00 -20.58
CA GLY A 61 2.32 12.60 -20.55
C GLY A 61 3.02 12.83 -19.20
N LEU A 62 2.27 13.09 -18.12
CA LEU A 62 2.85 13.28 -16.79
C LEU A 62 3.01 11.92 -16.09
N PRO A 63 4.23 11.58 -15.63
CA PRO A 63 4.50 10.27 -15.04
C PRO A 63 3.73 10.08 -13.74
N THR A 64 2.90 9.03 -13.69
CA THR A 64 2.10 8.72 -12.49
C THR A 64 2.91 7.91 -11.49
N ARG A 65 2.47 7.87 -10.23
CA ARG A 65 3.09 7.00 -9.20
C ARG A 65 3.17 5.52 -9.65
N ARG A 66 2.15 5.03 -10.34
CA ARG A 66 2.12 3.65 -10.87
C ARG A 66 3.17 3.42 -11.95
N ASP A 67 3.48 4.45 -12.74
CA ASP A 67 4.55 4.39 -13.73
C ASP A 67 5.92 4.38 -13.05
N GLN A 68 6.10 5.16 -11.98
CA GLN A 68 7.32 5.15 -11.19
C GLN A 68 7.59 3.77 -10.57
N GLU A 69 6.57 3.14 -9.99
CA GLU A 69 6.69 1.78 -9.41
C GLU A 69 7.06 0.74 -10.48
N ARG A 70 6.46 0.81 -11.68
CA ARG A 70 6.81 -0.06 -12.81
C ARG A 70 8.24 0.17 -13.32
N MET A 71 8.64 1.43 -13.44
CA MET A 71 10.00 1.79 -13.85
C MET A 71 11.03 1.29 -12.83
N LEU A 72 10.78 1.49 -11.54
CA LEU A 72 11.65 1.00 -10.47
C LEU A 72 11.79 -0.53 -10.53
N HIS A 73 10.68 -1.25 -10.72
CA HIS A 73 10.73 -2.71 -10.87
C HIS A 73 11.53 -3.15 -12.09
N ALA A 74 11.34 -2.49 -13.25
CA ALA A 74 12.10 -2.78 -14.46
C ALA A 74 13.60 -2.51 -14.29
N ILE A 75 13.97 -1.41 -13.61
CA ILE A 75 15.37 -1.09 -13.29
C ILE A 75 15.98 -2.19 -12.41
N HIS A 76 15.27 -2.64 -11.37
CA HIS A 76 15.75 -3.74 -10.53
C HIS A 76 15.97 -5.03 -11.35
N GLN A 77 15.02 -5.37 -12.22
CA GLN A 77 15.14 -6.57 -13.05
C GLN A 77 16.30 -6.47 -14.04
N LEU A 78 16.55 -5.29 -14.62
CA LEU A 78 17.69 -5.05 -15.49
C LEU A 78 19.01 -5.19 -14.74
N ASN A 79 19.12 -4.60 -13.55
CA ASN A 79 20.32 -4.72 -12.72
C ASN A 79 20.62 -6.18 -12.37
N SER A 80 19.62 -6.96 -11.98
CA SER A 80 19.81 -8.39 -11.70
C SER A 80 20.31 -9.16 -12.93
N LYS A 81 19.77 -8.88 -14.12
CA LYS A 81 20.24 -9.51 -15.37
C LYS A 81 21.66 -9.11 -15.74
N VAL A 82 22.06 -7.86 -15.46
CA VAL A 82 23.43 -7.40 -15.70
C VAL A 82 24.40 -8.17 -14.82
N ILE A 83 24.10 -8.27 -13.52
CA ILE A 83 24.93 -9.04 -12.56
C ILE A 83 25.06 -10.50 -13.02
N ASP A 84 23.95 -11.16 -13.38
CA ASP A 84 23.99 -12.55 -13.86
C ASP A 84 24.84 -12.73 -15.14
N LEU A 85 24.88 -11.70 -16.00
CA LEU A 85 25.69 -11.74 -17.22
C LEU A 85 27.17 -11.49 -16.93
N GLU A 86 27.47 -10.59 -16.00
CA GLU A 86 28.83 -10.34 -15.51
C GLU A 86 29.43 -11.62 -14.91
N ASP A 87 28.67 -12.32 -14.06
CA ASP A 87 29.09 -13.58 -13.46
C ASP A 87 29.34 -14.67 -14.53
N LYS A 88 28.44 -14.79 -15.51
CA LYS A 88 28.61 -15.76 -16.61
C LYS A 88 29.80 -15.45 -17.50
N LEU A 89 30.09 -14.16 -17.72
CA LEU A 89 31.25 -13.74 -18.50
C LEU A 89 32.54 -14.12 -17.77
N ALA A 90 32.63 -13.82 -16.47
CA ALA A 90 33.78 -14.20 -15.65
C ALA A 90 34.01 -15.73 -15.64
N ASP A 91 32.94 -16.51 -15.51
CA ASP A 91 33.00 -17.97 -15.60
C ASP A 91 33.49 -18.48 -16.97
N ALA A 92 33.01 -17.87 -18.05
CA ALA A 92 33.40 -18.22 -19.42
C ALA A 92 34.88 -17.91 -19.67
N GLU A 93 35.35 -16.73 -19.24
CA GLU A 93 36.76 -16.34 -19.31
C GLU A 93 37.65 -17.28 -18.51
N ALA A 94 37.24 -17.65 -17.29
CA ALA A 94 37.97 -18.60 -16.46
C ALA A 94 38.05 -20.00 -17.10
N ARG A 95 36.97 -20.46 -17.77
CA ARG A 95 36.98 -21.72 -18.53
C ARG A 95 37.90 -21.64 -19.75
N ALA A 96 37.84 -20.55 -20.50
CA ALA A 96 38.70 -20.34 -21.66
C ALA A 96 40.19 -20.34 -21.26
N ALA A 97 40.54 -19.66 -20.17
CA ALA A 97 41.90 -19.65 -19.63
C ALA A 97 42.38 -21.05 -19.20
N LYS A 98 41.53 -21.84 -18.54
CA LYS A 98 41.85 -23.24 -18.18
C LYS A 98 42.07 -24.11 -19.41
N ASN A 99 41.22 -23.99 -20.43
CA ASN A 99 41.34 -24.76 -21.66
C ASN A 99 42.64 -24.40 -22.41
N ALA A 100 43.03 -23.13 -22.42
CA ALA A 100 44.29 -22.67 -23.02
C ALA A 100 45.55 -23.14 -22.26
N ALA A 101 45.43 -23.47 -20.96
CA ALA A 101 46.52 -23.98 -20.15
C ALA A 101 46.67 -25.52 -20.20
N HIS A 102 45.74 -26.23 -20.85
CA HIS A 102 45.73 -27.70 -20.94
C HIS A 102 45.82 -28.22 -22.40
N GLY A 103 45.87 -27.32 -23.38
CA GLY A 103 46.19 -27.61 -24.78
C GLY A 103 47.61 -27.18 -25.12
#